data_AF-A0A9P0GDN0-F1
#
_entry.id   AF-A0A9P0GDN0-F1
#
_cell.length_a   1.000
_cell.length_b   1.000
_cell.length_c   1.000
_cell.angle_alpha   90.00
_cell.angle_beta   90.00
_cell.angle_gamma   90.00
#
_symmetry.space_group_name_H-M   'P 1'
#
loop_
_entity.id
_entity.type
_entity.pdbx_description
1 polymer ?
#
loop_
_entity_poly.entity_id
_entity_poly.type
_entity_poly.pdbx_seq_one_letter_code
_entity_poly.pdbx_strand_id
1 'polypeptide(L)'
;MDLRDAFRLNSGGNTNKPKPVVIECLTSKFKSEILGQAKLLKGTGIFISLDYTKEDCETKKIIFKHQKLVRSQGRLSQIKGNKLIIEGVTYEVDDLLEASNPSSLGESHRSRQNSTSSIGSSSRNTNRLLRKQNLNPK
;
A
#
# COMPACT_ATOMS: atom_id res chain seq x y z
N MET A 1 26.43 8.60 -10.10
CA MET A 1 25.73 7.30 -9.99
C MET A 1 25.20 7.22 -8.57
N ASP A 2 23.89 7.00 -8.37
CA ASP A 2 23.22 7.12 -7.05
C ASP A 2 23.27 5.84 -6.19
N LEU A 3 24.19 4.93 -6.53
CA LEU A 3 24.45 3.69 -5.83
C LEU A 3 25.61 3.90 -4.84
N ARG A 4 25.43 3.49 -3.57
CA ARG A 4 26.49 3.54 -2.56
C ARG A 4 27.30 2.26 -2.57
N ASP A 5 26.62 1.13 -2.45
CA ASP A 5 27.25 -0.19 -2.35
C ASP A 5 26.30 -1.29 -2.83
N ALA A 6 26.85 -2.45 -3.17
CA ALA A 6 26.11 -3.66 -3.48
C ALA A 6 26.89 -4.91 -3.06
N PHE A 7 26.29 -5.73 -2.19
CA PHE A 7 26.92 -6.94 -1.68
C PHE A 7 25.93 -8.10 -1.58
N ARG A 8 26.44 -9.33 -1.60
CA ARG A 8 25.61 -10.52 -1.41
C ARG A 8 25.47 -10.83 0.08
N LEU A 9 24.26 -11.15 0.52
CA LEU A 9 24.03 -11.51 1.92
C LEU A 9 24.68 -12.87 2.23
N ASN A 10 25.61 -12.89 3.18
CA ASN A 10 26.22 -14.10 3.71
C ASN A 10 25.26 -14.76 4.71
N SER A 11 24.25 -15.46 4.21
CA SER A 11 23.46 -16.38 5.02
C SER A 11 24.11 -17.76 4.97
N GLY A 12 24.31 -18.41 6.12
CA GLY A 12 24.83 -19.79 6.24
C GLY A 12 23.86 -20.87 5.71
N GLY A 13 23.06 -20.54 4.69
CA GLY A 13 22.05 -21.40 4.11
C GLY A 13 22.55 -22.24 2.94
N ASN A 14 21.63 -23.04 2.41
CA ASN A 14 21.81 -24.04 1.36
C ASN A 14 22.57 -23.48 0.12
N THR A 15 23.68 -24.12 -0.27
CA THR A 15 24.61 -23.63 -1.31
C THR A 15 24.02 -23.61 -2.72
N ASN A 16 22.90 -24.30 -2.93
CA ASN A 16 22.30 -24.52 -4.25
C ASN A 16 21.29 -23.42 -4.68
N LYS A 17 21.09 -22.37 -3.88
CA LYS A 17 20.19 -21.25 -4.22
C LYS A 17 20.98 -19.95 -4.41
N PRO A 18 20.64 -19.12 -5.41
CA PRO A 18 21.28 -17.83 -5.59
C PRO A 18 21.02 -16.96 -4.36
N LYS A 19 22.09 -16.35 -3.83
CA LYS A 19 22.02 -15.46 -2.67
C LYS A 19 21.41 -14.11 -3.07
N PRO A 20 20.58 -13.49 -2.20
CA PRO A 20 20.08 -12.16 -2.45
C PRO A 20 21.24 -11.15 -2.45
N VAL A 21 21.10 -10.12 -3.29
CA VAL A 21 22.00 -8.96 -3.36
C VAL A 21 21.32 -7.82 -2.62
N VAL A 22 22.00 -7.26 -1.63
CA VAL A 22 21.60 -6.03 -0.96
C VAL A 22 22.21 -4.87 -1.73
N ILE A 23 21.41 -3.87 -2.03
CA ILE A 23 21.83 -2.65 -2.75
C ILE A 23 21.56 -1.45 -1.86
N GLU A 24 22.61 -0.70 -1.54
CA GLU A 24 22.52 0.56 -0.82
C GLU A 24 22.44 1.72 -1.82
N CYS A 25 21.39 2.52 -1.69
CA CYS A 25 21.19 3.72 -2.51
C CYS A 25 21.60 4.96 -1.72
N LEU A 26 22.21 5.95 -2.39
CA LEU A 26 22.52 7.24 -1.79
C LEU A 26 21.26 8.08 -1.53
N THR A 27 20.27 7.98 -2.43
CA THR A 27 19.05 8.79 -2.37
C THR A 27 17.78 7.91 -2.30
N SER A 28 16.81 8.35 -1.50
CA SER A 28 15.49 7.70 -1.41
C SER A 28 14.69 7.80 -2.71
N LYS A 29 14.92 8.88 -3.48
CA LYS A 29 14.31 9.08 -4.80
C LYS A 29 14.73 7.97 -5.77
N PHE A 30 16.03 7.73 -5.90
CA PHE A 30 16.56 6.67 -6.77
C PHE A 30 16.04 5.28 -6.36
N LYS A 31 16.03 5.00 -5.05
CA LYS A 31 15.43 3.77 -4.50
C LYS A 31 13.95 3.61 -4.91
N SER A 32 13.17 4.70 -4.84
CA SER A 32 11.76 4.70 -5.19
C SER A 32 11.52 4.51 -6.69
N GLU A 33 12.37 5.10 -7.54
CA GLU A 33 12.32 4.92 -8.99
C GLU A 33 12.57 3.47 -9.39
N ILE A 34 13.60 2.83 -8.81
CA ILE A 34 13.89 1.40 -9.02
C ILE A 34 12.70 0.54 -8.61
N LEU A 35 12.16 0.75 -7.41
CA LEU A 35 11.02 -0.03 -6.90
C LEU A 35 9.75 0.17 -7.75
N GLY A 36 9.53 1.37 -8.29
CA GLY A 36 8.41 1.66 -9.20
C GLY A 36 8.46 0.88 -10.51
N GLN A 37 9.67 0.56 -10.98
CA GLN A 37 9.90 -0.22 -12.21
C GLN A 37 10.03 -1.73 -11.95
N ALA A 38 10.17 -2.18 -10.70
CA ALA A 38 10.29 -3.60 -10.36
C ALA A 38 9.12 -4.47 -10.87
N LYS A 39 7.94 -3.88 -11.11
CA LYS A 39 6.79 -4.56 -11.74
C LYS A 39 7.06 -5.07 -13.15
N LEU A 40 8.02 -4.48 -13.87
CA LEU A 40 8.41 -4.89 -15.22
C LEU A 40 9.22 -6.20 -15.22
N LEU A 41 9.76 -6.60 -14.06
CA LEU A 41 10.52 -7.85 -13.90
C LEU A 41 9.63 -9.08 -13.72
N LYS A 42 8.30 -8.91 -13.69
CA LYS A 42 7.37 -10.05 -13.59
C LYS A 42 7.60 -11.03 -14.74
N GLY A 43 7.75 -12.32 -14.41
CA GLY A 43 8.01 -13.39 -15.37
C GLY A 43 9.50 -13.67 -15.63
N THR A 44 10.41 -12.83 -15.16
CA THR A 44 11.87 -13.02 -15.34
C THR A 44 12.50 -13.90 -14.26
N GLY A 45 11.79 -14.20 -13.18
CA GLY A 45 12.33 -14.86 -11.99
C GLY A 45 13.19 -13.96 -11.10
N ILE A 46 13.34 -12.68 -11.44
CA ILE A 46 14.05 -11.67 -10.64
C ILE A 46 13.02 -10.85 -9.86
N PHE A 47 13.31 -10.64 -8.58
CA PHE A 47 12.46 -9.88 -7.67
C PHE A 47 13.28 -8.81 -6.97
N ILE A 48 12.73 -7.60 -6.86
CA ILE A 48 13.30 -6.49 -6.11
C ILE A 48 12.27 -6.12 -5.05
N SER A 49 12.71 -6.10 -3.79
CA SER A 49 11.89 -5.69 -2.65
C SER A 49 12.67 -4.75 -1.75
N LEU A 50 11.93 -4.05 -0.90
CA LEU A 50 12.52 -3.32 0.22
C LEU A 50 13.14 -4.29 1.21
N ASP A 51 14.29 -3.92 1.76
CA ASP A 51 14.85 -4.56 2.94
C ASP A 51 14.11 -4.03 4.17
N TYR A 52 13.34 -4.90 4.80
CA TYR A 52 12.46 -4.56 5.92
C TYR A 52 13.06 -5.09 7.22
N THR A 53 12.85 -4.35 8.30
CA THR A 53 13.15 -4.89 9.63
C THR A 53 12.27 -6.10 9.94
N LYS A 54 12.64 -6.87 10.97
CA LYS A 54 11.85 -8.01 11.41
C LYS A 54 10.43 -7.60 11.80
N GLU A 55 10.31 -6.49 12.53
CA GLU A 55 9.03 -5.91 12.96
C GLU A 55 8.16 -5.54 11.75
N ASP A 56 8.73 -4.83 10.77
CA ASP A 56 8.01 -4.48 9.53
C ASP A 56 7.55 -5.71 8.76
N CYS A 57 8.36 -6.78 8.73
CA CYS A 57 7.98 -8.04 8.12
C CYS A 57 6.78 -8.69 8.82
N GLU A 58 6.75 -8.68 10.15
CA GLU A 58 5.65 -9.22 10.96
C GLU A 58 4.36 -8.42 10.75
N THR A 59 4.44 -7.09 10.82
CA THR A 59 3.35 -6.18 10.46
C THR A 59 2.80 -6.47 9.08
N LYS A 60 3.66 -6.60 8.07
CA LYS A 60 3.22 -6.88 6.69
C LYS A 60 2.57 -8.25 6.54
N LYS A 61 3.05 -9.27 7.24
CA LYS A 61 2.42 -10.60 7.23
C LYS A 61 0.97 -10.53 7.70
N ILE A 62 0.71 -9.80 8.78
CA ILE A 62 -0.65 -9.59 9.31
C ILE A 62 -1.50 -8.87 8.26
N ILE A 63 -1.03 -7.72 7.77
CA ILE A 63 -1.77 -6.92 6.78
C ILE A 63 -2.09 -7.74 5.51
N PHE A 64 -1.12 -8.48 4.97
CA PHE A 64 -1.32 -9.30 3.77
C PHE A 64 -2.30 -10.45 4.00
N LYS A 65 -2.29 -11.06 5.19
CA LYS A 65 -3.25 -12.12 5.55
C LYS A 65 -4.68 -11.59 5.48
N HIS A 66 -4.95 -10.44 6.10
CA HIS A 66 -6.28 -9.82 6.09
C HIS A 66 -6.67 -9.35 4.68
N GLN A 67 -5.73 -8.72 3.96
CA GLN A 67 -5.98 -8.28 2.58
C GLN A 67 -6.39 -9.43 1.66
N LYS A 68 -5.70 -10.58 1.74
CA LYS A 68 -5.99 -11.76 0.91
C LYS A 68 -7.42 -12.25 1.18
N LEU A 69 -7.83 -12.28 2.44
CA LEU A 69 -9.16 -12.71 2.82
C LEU A 69 -10.24 -11.74 2.32
N VAL A 70 -10.06 -10.43 2.52
CA VAL A 70 -10.99 -9.40 2.02
C VAL A 70 -11.12 -9.49 0.49
N ARG A 71 -10.02 -9.72 -0.24
CA ARG A 71 -10.06 -9.91 -1.70
C ARG A 71 -10.78 -11.20 -2.11
N SER A 72 -10.64 -12.28 -1.35
CA SER A 72 -11.38 -13.53 -1.64
C SER A 72 -12.89 -13.37 -1.48
N GLN A 73 -13.35 -12.39 -0.70
CA GLN A 73 -14.75 -12.02 -0.55
C GLN A 73 -15.24 -11.04 -1.65
N GLY A 74 -14.41 -10.71 -2.64
CA GLY A 74 -14.74 -9.76 -3.70
C GLY A 74 -14.70 -8.29 -3.28
N ARG A 75 -14.20 -7.98 -2.07
CA ARG A 75 -14.14 -6.61 -1.55
C ARG A 75 -12.86 -5.91 -1.97
N LEU A 76 -12.97 -4.60 -2.21
CA LEU A 76 -11.85 -3.76 -2.63
C LEU A 76 -10.94 -3.45 -1.45
N SER A 77 -9.65 -3.77 -1.60
CA SER A 77 -8.64 -3.46 -0.60
C SER A 77 -7.29 -3.06 -1.18
N GLN A 78 -6.64 -2.12 -0.50
CA GLN A 78 -5.33 -1.56 -0.84
C GLN A 78 -4.45 -1.49 0.40
N ILE A 79 -3.15 -1.71 0.24
CA ILE A 79 -2.15 -1.48 1.30
C ILE A 79 -1.46 -0.16 1.01
N LYS A 80 -1.32 0.68 2.04
CA LYS A 80 -0.56 1.93 1.97
C LYS A 80 0.32 2.03 3.21
N GLY A 81 1.63 1.85 3.04
CA GLY A 81 2.57 1.78 4.16
C GLY A 81 2.28 0.56 5.05
N ASN A 82 2.03 0.83 6.34
CA ASN A 82 1.68 -0.18 7.35
C ASN A 82 0.18 -0.17 7.70
N LYS A 83 -0.67 0.25 6.74
CA LYS A 83 -2.13 0.30 6.90
C LYS A 83 -2.84 -0.47 5.80
N LEU A 84 -3.95 -1.09 6.16
CA LEU A 84 -4.88 -1.73 5.23
C LEU A 84 -6.08 -0.81 5.00
N ILE A 85 -6.39 -0.53 3.74
CA ILE A 85 -7.57 0.26 3.36
C ILE A 85 -8.59 -0.71 2.75
N ILE A 86 -9.79 -0.78 3.32
CA ILE A 86 -10.91 -1.60 2.84
C ILE A 86 -12.06 -0.65 2.54
N GLU A 87 -12.50 -0.59 1.28
CA GLU A 87 -13.64 0.26 0.86
C GLU A 87 -13.52 1.74 1.31
N GLY A 88 -12.29 2.25 1.43
CA GLY A 88 -12.00 3.61 1.86
C GLY A 88 -11.77 3.79 3.37
N VAL A 89 -12.05 2.78 4.20
CA VAL A 89 -11.76 2.80 5.64
C VAL A 89 -10.35 2.28 5.88
N THR A 90 -9.59 3.00 6.71
CA THR A 90 -8.19 2.66 7.04
C THR A 90 -8.14 1.90 8.36
N TYR A 91 -7.38 0.81 8.37
CA TYR A 91 -7.13 -0.05 9.52
C TYR A 91 -5.63 -0.13 9.79
N GLU A 92 -5.24 0.06 11.06
CA GLU A 92 -3.89 -0.14 11.56
C GLU A 92 -3.69 -1.59 12.02
N VAL A 93 -2.45 -1.93 12.39
CA VAL A 93 -2.12 -3.32 12.74
C VAL A 93 -2.89 -3.79 13.97
N ASP A 94 -3.04 -2.92 14.97
CA ASP A 94 -3.74 -3.24 16.22
C ASP A 94 -5.23 -3.54 15.95
N ASP A 95 -5.89 -2.75 15.09
CA ASP A 95 -7.27 -3.00 14.66
C ASP A 95 -7.42 -4.39 14.00
N LEU A 96 -6.40 -4.82 13.25
CA LEU A 96 -6.41 -6.11 12.55
C LEU A 96 -6.15 -7.29 13.50
N LEU A 97 -5.44 -7.06 14.59
CA LEU A 97 -5.20 -8.06 15.63
C LEU A 97 -6.42 -8.26 16.52
N GLU A 98 -7.15 -7.19 16.83
CA GLU A 98 -8.40 -7.24 17.60
C GLU A 98 -9.57 -7.85 16.81
N ALA A 99 -9.50 -7.81 15.48
CA ALA A 99 -10.52 -8.40 14.62
C ALA A 99 -10.51 -9.93 14.70
N SER A 100 -11.39 -10.48 15.55
CA SER A 100 -11.63 -11.93 15.66
C SER A 100 -12.07 -12.56 14.33
N ASN A 101 -12.77 -11.79 13.49
CA ASN A 101 -13.16 -12.16 12.13
C ASN A 101 -12.92 -11.00 11.15
N PRO A 102 -12.10 -11.17 10.10
CA PRO A 102 -11.83 -10.10 9.14
C PRO A 102 -13.01 -9.74 8.24
N SER A 103 -14.10 -10.52 8.25
CA SER A 103 -15.36 -10.17 7.59
C SER A 103 -16.10 -9.00 8.26
N SER A 104 -15.89 -8.74 9.56
CA SER A 104 -16.53 -7.60 10.25
C SER A 104 -15.85 -6.25 9.94
N LEU A 105 -14.68 -6.28 9.30
CA LEU A 105 -13.92 -5.09 8.92
C LEU A 105 -14.63 -4.35 7.78
N GLY A 106 -15.43 -3.33 8.12
CA GLY A 106 -16.09 -2.43 7.17
C GLY A 106 -17.53 -2.09 7.54
N GLU A 107 -18.16 -2.89 8.41
CA GLU A 107 -19.55 -2.68 8.81
C GLU A 107 -19.68 -1.64 9.93
N SER A 108 -18.69 -1.55 10.83
CA SER A 108 -18.78 -0.74 12.06
C SER A 108 -18.64 0.78 11.85
N HIS A 109 -18.03 1.24 10.75
CA HIS A 109 -17.68 2.66 10.58
C HIS A 109 -18.71 3.50 9.83
N ARG A 110 -19.78 2.92 9.28
CA ARG A 110 -20.85 3.69 8.63
C ARG A 110 -21.72 4.47 9.64
N SER A 111 -21.62 4.16 10.93
CA SER A 111 -22.39 4.79 12.02
C SER A 111 -21.68 5.99 12.69
N ARG A 112 -20.34 6.10 12.59
CA ARG A 112 -19.57 7.06 13.41
C ARG A 112 -19.40 8.47 12.81
N GLN A 113 -19.95 8.76 11.63
CA GLN A 113 -19.75 10.06 10.96
C GLN A 113 -20.88 11.09 11.19
N ASN A 114 -21.88 10.81 12.03
CA ASN A 114 -23.00 11.72 12.28
C ASN A 114 -22.97 12.44 13.65
N SER A 115 -21.82 12.55 14.31
CA SER A 115 -21.77 13.18 15.64
C SER A 115 -20.51 14.00 15.87
N THR A 116 -20.33 15.09 15.12
CA THR A 116 -19.69 16.32 15.64
C THR A 116 -20.24 17.52 14.87
N SER A 117 -21.19 18.22 15.47
CA SER A 117 -21.64 19.53 15.05
C SER A 117 -20.65 20.62 15.50
N SER A 118 -20.35 21.52 14.55
CA SER A 118 -20.11 22.97 14.70
C SER A 118 -18.67 23.52 14.73
N ILE A 119 -18.55 24.62 13.97
CA ILE A 119 -17.57 25.73 14.00
C ILE A 119 -16.42 25.63 12.99
N GLY A 120 -16.53 26.41 11.91
CA GLY A 120 -15.37 26.77 11.08
C GLY A 120 -15.67 27.06 9.60
N SER A 121 -16.36 28.15 9.32
CA SER A 121 -16.56 28.68 7.97
C SER A 121 -15.21 28.96 7.28
N SER A 122 -14.95 28.34 6.12
CA SER A 122 -14.23 29.02 5.03
C SER A 122 -14.45 28.33 3.70
N SER A 123 -15.17 29.08 2.86
CA SER A 123 -15.45 28.83 1.45
C SER A 123 -14.17 28.60 0.64
N ARG A 124 -14.16 27.53 -0.16
CA ARG A 124 -13.54 27.55 -1.49
C ARG A 124 -14.30 26.65 -2.45
N ASN A 125 -15.23 27.31 -3.12
CA ASN A 125 -16.06 26.81 -4.19
C ASN A 125 -15.20 26.42 -5.41
N THR A 126 -15.29 25.19 -5.89
CA THR A 126 -14.86 24.84 -7.26
C THR A 126 -16.03 24.18 -7.97
N ASN A 127 -16.78 25.03 -8.68
CA ASN A 127 -17.86 24.63 -9.58
C ASN A 127 -17.32 23.65 -10.63
N ARG A 128 -17.63 22.37 -10.44
CA ARG A 128 -17.66 21.38 -11.52
C ARG A 128 -19.12 21.25 -11.94
N LEU A 129 -19.34 21.33 -13.25
CA LEU A 129 -20.61 21.17 -13.99
C LEU A 129 -21.50 22.42 -14.07
N LEU A 130 -21.43 23.12 -15.21
CA LEU A 130 -22.53 23.27 -16.17
C LEU A 130 -22.14 24.34 -17.21
N ARG A 131 -21.61 23.93 -18.37
CA ARG A 131 -21.78 24.71 -19.60
C ARG A 131 -21.63 23.86 -20.86
N LYS A 132 -22.81 23.50 -21.41
CA LYS A 132 -23.19 23.54 -22.85
C LYS A 132 -22.41 22.59 -23.78
N GLN A 133 -22.95 21.48 -24.32
CA GLN A 133 -24.17 21.29 -25.13
C GLN A 133 -24.42 22.44 -26.12
N ASN A 134 -24.33 22.10 -27.41
CA ASN A 134 -24.58 22.86 -28.63
C ASN A 134 -23.44 23.72 -29.19
N LEU A 135 -22.78 23.18 -30.23
CA LEU A 135 -22.74 23.80 -31.56
C LEU A 135 -22.34 22.73 -32.59
N ASN A 136 -23.29 22.37 -33.45
CA ASN A 136 -23.10 21.60 -34.68
C ASN A 136 -23.21 22.58 -35.89
N PRO A 137 -22.91 22.13 -37.12
CA PRO A 137 -22.10 22.85 -38.10
C PRO A 137 -22.92 23.74 -39.04
N LYS A 138 -22.21 24.62 -39.77
CA LYS A 138 -22.53 25.05 -41.14
C LYS A 138 -21.24 25.46 -41.84
#